data_AF-A0A957G333-F1
#
_entry.id   AF-A0A957G333-F1
#
_cell.length_a   1.000
_cell.length_b   1.000
_cell.length_c   1.000
_cell.angle_alpha   90.00
_cell.angle_beta   90.00
_cell.angle_gamma   90.00
#
_symmetry.space_group_name_H-M   'P 1'
#
loop_
_entity.id
_entity.type
_entity.pdbx_description
1 polymer ?
#
loop_
_entity_poly.entity_id
_entity_poly.type
_entity_poly.pdbx_seq_one_letter_code
_entity_poly.pdbx_strand_id
1 'polypeptide(L)'
;MAVEVQNKPKPSSSGSSATLLSVTIRLLLLLAIDGFLIWFAVQAFGQGFNSLGIIIALVGAGVNYIVLVRDMYPLRWMLLGLILMVMFAIWPILLTVFVAFTNYGDGHLLTENQSIEQIEKERYLPEGGAAFSWTGYKNAAGEYVLWLQNAEGESFLAIPGQPLVPGAEAQDLGELDDNGIPASVGEYEKLNALLVASDQTIPSIQFGSETDGVQIRSAREAAQLQQKYVY
;
A
#
# COMPACT_ATOMS: atom_id res chain seq x y z
N MET A 1 -72.09 -46.70 -34.53
CA MET A 1 -70.97 -45.96 -35.15
C MET A 1 -70.93 -44.60 -34.48
N ALA A 2 -69.83 -44.31 -33.77
CA ALA A 2 -69.60 -43.06 -33.06
C ALA A 2 -69.02 -42.00 -34.02
N VAL A 3 -69.39 -40.74 -33.82
CA VAL A 3 -68.66 -39.58 -34.33
C VAL A 3 -68.25 -38.77 -33.11
N GLU A 4 -66.97 -38.85 -32.79
CA GLU A 4 -66.35 -38.15 -31.66
C GLU A 4 -65.96 -36.75 -32.12
N VAL A 5 -66.52 -35.74 -31.45
CA VAL A 5 -66.28 -34.33 -31.73
C VAL A 5 -64.95 -33.92 -31.09
N GLN A 6 -63.93 -33.68 -31.92
CA GLN A 6 -62.66 -33.14 -31.45
C GLN A 6 -62.83 -31.72 -30.90
N ASN A 7 -62.66 -31.57 -29.60
CA ASN A 7 -62.59 -30.28 -28.94
C ASN A 7 -61.12 -29.81 -28.92
N LYS A 8 -60.79 -28.74 -29.67
CA LYS A 8 -59.43 -28.16 -29.67
C LYS A 8 -59.17 -27.42 -28.35
N PRO A 9 -58.08 -27.70 -27.60
CA PRO A 9 -57.74 -26.94 -26.43
C PRO A 9 -57.20 -25.55 -26.81
N LYS A 10 -57.73 -24.54 -26.13
CA LYS A 10 -57.33 -23.12 -26.21
C LYS A 10 -55.91 -22.95 -25.64
N PRO A 11 -54.99 -22.18 -26.26
CA PRO A 11 -53.65 -22.02 -25.72
C PRO A 11 -53.71 -21.20 -24.43
N SER A 12 -53.20 -21.77 -23.33
CA SER A 12 -53.07 -21.11 -22.05
C SER A 12 -51.93 -20.09 -22.10
N SER A 13 -52.26 -18.83 -21.81
CA SER A 13 -51.30 -17.75 -21.64
C SER A 13 -50.61 -17.87 -20.27
N SER A 14 -49.42 -18.47 -20.20
CA SER A 14 -48.59 -18.53 -18.98
C SER A 14 -47.23 -17.82 -19.16
N GLY A 15 -47.24 -16.58 -19.67
CA GLY A 15 -46.03 -15.90 -20.14
C GLY A 15 -45.61 -14.59 -19.45
N SER A 16 -46.03 -14.29 -18.21
CA SER A 16 -45.77 -12.95 -17.61
C SER A 16 -44.82 -12.93 -16.41
N SER A 17 -44.69 -14.00 -15.62
CA SER A 17 -43.90 -13.97 -14.36
C SER A 17 -42.41 -14.24 -14.58
N ALA A 18 -42.06 -15.16 -15.50
CA ALA A 18 -40.66 -15.42 -15.87
C ALA A 18 -39.97 -14.20 -16.53
N THR A 19 -40.74 -13.36 -17.20
CA THR A 19 -40.27 -12.14 -17.88
C THR A 19 -39.94 -11.02 -16.89
N LEU A 20 -40.78 -10.81 -15.87
CA LEU A 20 -40.53 -9.79 -14.86
C LEU A 20 -39.35 -10.17 -13.95
N LEU A 21 -39.28 -11.43 -13.51
CA LEU A 21 -38.16 -11.91 -12.69
C LEU A 21 -36.83 -11.83 -13.44
N SER A 22 -36.79 -12.26 -14.71
CA SER A 22 -35.56 -12.20 -15.52
C SER A 22 -35.11 -10.77 -15.81
N VAL A 23 -36.04 -9.84 -16.07
CA VAL A 23 -35.74 -8.41 -16.23
C VAL A 23 -35.20 -7.82 -14.92
N THR A 24 -35.82 -8.14 -13.78
CA THR A 24 -35.36 -7.67 -12.46
C THR A 24 -33.96 -8.19 -12.12
N ILE A 25 -33.69 -9.49 -12.33
CA ILE A 25 -32.35 -10.06 -12.11
C ILE A 25 -31.32 -9.39 -13.02
N ARG A 26 -31.64 -9.18 -14.30
CA ARG A 26 -30.73 -8.51 -15.24
C ARG A 26 -30.43 -7.08 -14.82
N LEU A 27 -31.44 -6.33 -14.36
CA LEU A 27 -31.25 -4.96 -13.86
C LEU A 27 -30.45 -4.93 -12.56
N LEU A 28 -30.71 -5.86 -11.63
CA LEU A 28 -29.91 -5.98 -10.40
C LEU A 28 -28.45 -6.28 -10.71
N LEU A 29 -28.18 -7.21 -11.63
CA LEU A 29 -26.82 -7.56 -12.04
C LEU A 29 -26.12 -6.38 -12.72
N LEU A 30 -26.83 -5.64 -13.58
CA LEU A 30 -26.31 -4.42 -14.20
C LEU A 30 -25.98 -3.36 -13.15
N LEU A 31 -26.89 -3.08 -12.22
CA LEU A 31 -26.66 -2.13 -11.12
C LEU A 31 -25.50 -2.56 -10.22
N ALA A 32 -25.35 -3.85 -9.94
CA ALA A 32 -24.24 -4.36 -9.14
C ALA A 32 -22.90 -4.16 -9.86
N ILE A 33 -22.84 -4.43 -11.17
CA ILE A 33 -21.64 -4.20 -11.99
C ILE A 33 -21.32 -2.70 -12.06
N ASP A 34 -22.30 -1.86 -12.37
CA ASP A 34 -22.09 -0.41 -12.45
C ASP A 34 -21.68 0.18 -11.10
N GLY A 35 -22.32 -0.26 -10.02
CA GLY A 35 -21.93 0.12 -8.65
C GLY A 35 -20.49 -0.28 -8.34
N PHE A 36 -20.08 -1.48 -8.72
CA PHE A 36 -18.69 -1.92 -8.59
C PHE A 36 -17.73 -1.08 -9.43
N LEU A 37 -18.06 -0.80 -10.70
CA LEU A 37 -17.22 0.01 -11.59
C LEU A 37 -17.06 1.43 -11.08
N ILE A 38 -18.14 2.06 -10.60
CA ILE A 38 -18.11 3.41 -10.03
C ILE A 38 -17.28 3.41 -8.74
N TRP A 39 -17.54 2.48 -7.82
CA TRP A 39 -16.77 2.35 -6.59
C TRP A 39 -15.28 2.15 -6.88
N PHE A 40 -14.94 1.26 -7.81
CA PHE A 40 -13.57 0.99 -8.20
C PHE A 40 -12.91 2.21 -8.85
N ALA A 41 -13.62 2.93 -9.72
CA ALA A 41 -13.12 4.17 -10.33
C ALA A 41 -12.85 5.24 -9.26
N VAL A 42 -13.76 5.44 -8.30
CA VAL A 42 -13.57 6.38 -7.19
C VAL A 42 -12.35 6.00 -6.33
N GLN A 43 -12.19 4.72 -6.01
CA GLN A 43 -11.02 4.23 -5.28
C GLN A 43 -9.71 4.47 -6.07
N ALA A 44 -9.73 4.21 -7.38
CA ALA A 44 -8.57 4.45 -8.24
C ALA A 44 -8.16 5.93 -8.24
N PHE A 45 -9.12 6.86 -8.34
CA PHE A 45 -8.84 8.29 -8.23
C PHE A 45 -8.33 8.68 -6.84
N GLY A 46 -8.91 8.12 -5.77
CA GLY A 46 -8.49 8.38 -4.39
C GLY A 46 -7.05 7.96 -4.09
N GLN A 47 -6.53 6.93 -4.76
CA GLN A 47 -5.15 6.46 -4.63
C GLN A 47 -4.18 7.09 -5.65
N GLY A 48 -4.62 8.06 -6.45
CA GLY A 48 -3.78 8.75 -7.45
C GLY A 48 -3.61 7.99 -8.77
N PHE A 49 -4.28 6.84 -8.97
CA PHE A 49 -4.29 6.09 -10.22
C PHE A 49 -5.28 6.69 -11.24
N ASN A 50 -5.11 7.98 -11.56
CA ASN A 50 -6.03 8.76 -12.39
C ASN A 50 -6.25 8.13 -13.78
N SER A 51 -5.19 7.64 -14.41
CA SER A 51 -5.23 6.97 -15.71
C SER A 51 -6.15 5.73 -15.67
N LEU A 52 -6.06 4.93 -14.60
CA LEU A 52 -6.91 3.75 -14.42
C LEU A 52 -8.38 4.11 -14.15
N GLY A 53 -8.61 5.14 -13.33
CA GLY A 53 -9.96 5.65 -13.08
C GLY A 53 -10.65 6.15 -14.37
N ILE A 54 -9.91 6.89 -15.21
CA ILE A 54 -10.42 7.42 -16.49
C ILE A 54 -10.84 6.30 -17.44
N ILE A 55 -9.99 5.28 -17.65
CA ILE A 55 -10.31 4.20 -18.60
C ILE A 55 -11.51 3.38 -18.13
N ILE A 56 -11.64 3.13 -16.82
CA ILE A 56 -12.77 2.39 -16.25
C ILE A 56 -14.07 3.19 -16.38
N ALA A 57 -14.02 4.50 -16.10
CA ALA A 57 -15.16 5.38 -16.29
C ALA A 57 -15.59 5.45 -17.75
N LEU A 58 -14.64 5.56 -18.69
CA LEU A 58 -14.90 5.60 -20.13
C LEU A 58 -15.51 4.29 -20.62
N VAL A 59 -14.93 3.15 -20.26
CA VAL A 59 -15.46 1.82 -20.63
C VAL A 59 -16.84 1.60 -20.02
N GLY A 60 -17.02 1.90 -18.72
CA GLY A 60 -18.30 1.76 -18.03
C GLY A 60 -19.40 2.63 -18.65
N ALA A 61 -19.10 3.89 -18.95
CA ALA A 61 -20.02 4.80 -19.64
C ALA A 61 -20.35 4.32 -21.06
N GLY A 62 -19.34 3.86 -21.81
CA GLY A 62 -19.51 3.34 -23.16
C GLY A 62 -20.36 2.06 -23.20
N VAL A 63 -20.14 1.14 -22.25
CA VAL A 63 -20.93 -0.08 -22.09
C VAL A 63 -22.38 0.26 -21.77
N ASN A 64 -22.61 1.15 -20.79
CA ASN A 64 -23.95 1.62 -20.46
C ASN A 64 -24.64 2.24 -21.67
N TYR A 65 -23.95 3.12 -22.39
CA TYR A 65 -24.49 3.74 -23.60
C TYR A 65 -24.92 2.70 -24.66
N ILE A 66 -24.07 1.71 -24.95
CA ILE A 66 -24.37 0.65 -25.94
C ILE A 66 -25.53 -0.26 -25.49
N VAL A 67 -25.62 -0.55 -24.19
CA VAL A 67 -26.66 -1.44 -23.64
C VAL A 67 -28.00 -0.72 -23.47
N LEU A 68 -28.02 0.57 -23.15
CA LEU A 68 -29.26 1.33 -22.94
C LEU A 68 -29.86 1.83 -24.26
N VAL A 69 -29.04 2.26 -25.23
CA VAL A 69 -29.53 2.81 -26.50
C VAL A 69 -30.09 1.71 -27.39
N ARG A 70 -31.36 1.86 -27.82
CA ARG A 70 -32.11 0.85 -28.57
C ARG A 70 -31.51 0.52 -29.94
N ASP A 71 -30.92 1.51 -30.60
CA ASP A 71 -30.39 1.40 -31.96
C ASP A 71 -28.99 0.79 -32.03
N MET A 72 -28.31 0.59 -30.89
CA MET A 72 -26.96 0.01 -30.82
C MET A 72 -26.96 -1.53 -30.75
N TYR A 73 -28.04 -2.19 -31.17
CA TYR A 73 -28.16 -3.65 -31.10
C TYR A 73 -26.97 -4.41 -31.72
N PRO A 74 -26.42 -4.03 -32.89
CA PRO A 74 -25.24 -4.72 -33.45
C PRO A 74 -23.99 -4.65 -32.56
N LEU A 75 -23.75 -3.50 -31.90
CA LEU A 75 -22.58 -3.31 -31.06
C LEU A 75 -22.64 -4.13 -29.76
N ARG A 76 -23.84 -4.46 -29.27
CA ARG A 76 -24.03 -5.30 -28.08
C ARG A 76 -23.43 -6.71 -28.27
N TRP A 77 -23.46 -7.24 -29.50
CA TRP A 77 -22.85 -8.53 -29.83
C TRP A 77 -21.33 -8.49 -29.84
N MET A 78 -20.75 -7.32 -30.09
CA MET A 78 -19.30 -7.09 -30.11
C MET A 78 -18.79 -6.47 -28.80
N LEU A 79 -19.65 -6.29 -27.80
CA LEU A 79 -19.35 -5.51 -26.60
C LEU A 79 -18.10 -5.99 -25.89
N LEU A 80 -17.96 -7.32 -25.73
CA LEU A 80 -16.77 -7.92 -25.13
C LEU A 80 -15.51 -7.59 -25.92
N GLY A 81 -15.56 -7.71 -27.25
CA GLY A 81 -14.44 -7.38 -28.13
C GLY A 81 -14.10 -5.88 -28.09
N LEU A 82 -15.11 -5.01 -28.03
CA LEU A 82 -14.92 -3.57 -27.95
C LEU A 82 -14.27 -3.16 -26.61
N ILE A 83 -14.70 -3.76 -25.50
CA ILE A 83 -14.09 -3.53 -24.19
C ILE A 83 -12.60 -3.91 -24.24
N LEU A 84 -12.28 -5.11 -24.72
CA LEU A 84 -10.90 -5.58 -24.83
C LEU A 84 -10.08 -4.69 -25.78
N MET A 85 -10.64 -4.28 -26.92
CA MET A 85 -9.99 -3.39 -27.86
C MET A 85 -9.68 -2.03 -27.24
N VAL A 86 -10.63 -1.45 -26.50
CA VAL A 86 -10.43 -0.16 -25.82
C VAL A 86 -9.34 -0.29 -24.75
N MET A 87 -9.40 -1.34 -23.92
CA MET A 87 -8.46 -1.54 -22.81
C MET A 87 -7.03 -1.88 -23.26
N PHE A 88 -6.87 -2.71 -24.30
CA PHE A 88 -5.56 -3.27 -24.67
C PHE A 88 -4.96 -2.70 -25.95
N ALA A 89 -5.74 -2.03 -26.81
CA ALA A 89 -5.23 -1.42 -28.03
C ALA A 89 -5.36 0.11 -28.00
N ILE A 90 -6.57 0.64 -27.86
CA ILE A 90 -6.79 2.10 -27.92
C ILE A 90 -6.11 2.80 -26.74
N TRP A 91 -6.28 2.26 -25.54
CA TRP A 91 -5.76 2.90 -24.32
C TRP A 91 -4.23 3.02 -24.30
N PRO A 92 -3.42 1.98 -24.61
CA PRO A 92 -1.97 2.14 -24.76
C PRO A 92 -1.54 3.15 -25.81
N ILE A 93 -2.29 3.26 -26.93
CA ILE A 93 -2.00 4.27 -27.96
C ILE A 93 -2.23 5.68 -27.43
N LEU A 94 -3.36 5.92 -26.77
CA LEU A 94 -3.66 7.23 -26.15
C LEU A 94 -2.65 7.59 -25.05
N LEU A 95 -2.26 6.62 -24.22
CA LEU A 95 -1.22 6.82 -23.21
C LEU A 95 0.12 7.17 -23.85
N THR A 96 0.50 6.51 -24.95
CA THR A 96 1.75 6.83 -25.66
C THR A 96 1.75 8.26 -26.18
N VAL A 97 0.63 8.69 -26.78
CA VAL A 97 0.45 10.08 -27.26
C VAL A 97 0.51 11.05 -26.08
N PHE A 98 -0.18 10.77 -24.98
CA PHE A 98 -0.14 11.61 -23.78
C PHE A 98 1.28 11.73 -23.22
N VAL A 99 1.98 10.60 -23.04
CA VAL A 99 3.35 10.55 -22.52
C VAL A 99 4.31 11.32 -23.44
N ALA A 100 4.10 11.32 -24.76
CA ALA A 100 4.91 12.09 -25.70
C ALA A 100 4.84 13.61 -25.48
N PHE A 101 3.80 14.13 -24.81
CA PHE A 101 3.71 15.53 -24.41
C PHE A 101 4.28 15.82 -23.00
N THR A 102 4.79 14.79 -22.31
CA THR A 102 5.37 14.91 -20.98
C THR A 102 6.88 14.69 -21.01
N ASN A 103 7.60 15.16 -19.99
CA ASN A 103 9.03 14.88 -19.81
C ASN A 103 9.28 13.53 -19.11
N TYR A 104 8.47 12.51 -19.39
CA TYR A 104 8.64 11.19 -18.78
C TYR A 104 9.79 10.44 -19.45
N GLY A 105 10.82 10.07 -18.69
CA GLY A 105 12.02 9.45 -19.21
C GLY A 105 13.00 9.06 -18.10
N ASP A 106 14.22 8.66 -18.50
CA ASP A 106 15.29 8.30 -17.57
C ASP A 106 15.71 9.54 -16.76
N GLY A 107 15.33 9.58 -15.47
CA GLY A 107 15.47 10.73 -14.58
C GLY A 107 14.17 11.41 -14.12
N HIS A 108 13.03 11.13 -14.77
CA HIS A 108 11.71 11.69 -14.41
C HIS A 108 10.65 10.58 -14.34
N LEU A 109 10.90 9.62 -13.45
CA LEU A 109 10.05 8.44 -13.30
C LEU A 109 9.01 8.57 -12.18
N LEU A 110 9.36 9.30 -11.12
CA LEU A 110 8.52 9.50 -9.95
C LEU A 110 7.68 10.76 -10.10
N THR A 111 6.52 10.76 -9.46
CA THR A 111 5.76 12.01 -9.26
C THR A 111 6.51 12.94 -8.31
N GLU A 112 6.16 14.22 -8.34
CA GLU A 112 6.76 15.23 -7.44
C GLU A 112 6.65 14.81 -5.96
N ASN A 113 5.45 14.46 -5.51
CA ASN A 113 5.21 14.03 -4.13
C ASN A 113 6.08 12.81 -3.75
N GLN A 114 6.16 11.81 -4.62
CA GLN A 114 7.01 10.63 -4.37
C GLN A 114 8.50 11.00 -4.34
N SER A 115 8.91 11.95 -5.17
CA SER A 115 10.30 12.43 -5.19
C SER A 115 10.64 13.20 -3.91
N ILE A 116 9.73 14.06 -3.44
CA ILE A 116 9.85 14.76 -2.16
C ILE A 116 9.97 13.75 -1.02
N GLU A 117 9.04 12.80 -0.92
CA GLU A 117 9.08 11.74 0.10
C GLU A 117 10.37 10.91 0.06
N GLN A 118 10.94 10.69 -1.13
CA GLN A 118 12.19 9.95 -1.28
C GLN A 118 13.41 10.78 -0.86
N ILE A 119 13.45 12.06 -1.23
CA ILE A 119 14.51 12.99 -0.87
C ILE A 119 14.50 13.26 0.64
N GLU A 120 13.31 13.42 1.23
CA GLU A 120 13.12 13.58 2.67
C GLU A 120 13.59 12.37 3.48
N LYS A 121 13.67 11.17 2.87
CA LYS A 121 14.24 9.99 3.53
C LYS A 121 15.77 10.03 3.57
N GLU A 122 16.44 10.90 2.82
CA GLU A 122 17.88 11.04 2.92
C GLU A 122 18.26 11.62 4.28
N ARG A 123 19.16 10.92 4.97
CA ARG A 123 19.71 11.34 6.25
C ARG A 123 21.22 11.40 6.18
N TYR A 124 21.80 12.27 6.99
CA TYR A 124 23.24 12.43 7.11
C TYR A 124 23.67 12.49 8.57
N LEU A 125 24.94 12.20 8.81
CA LEU A 125 25.58 12.40 10.10
C LEU A 125 26.16 13.83 10.12
N PRO A 126 25.67 14.74 10.99
CA PRO A 126 26.21 16.09 11.08
C PRO A 126 27.64 16.12 11.63
N GLU A 127 28.40 17.17 11.33
CA GLU A 127 29.73 17.40 11.91
C GLU A 127 29.59 17.65 13.42
N GLY A 128 29.84 16.60 14.22
CA GLY A 128 29.59 16.57 15.67
C GLY A 128 28.62 15.46 16.12
N GLY A 129 27.94 14.80 15.18
CA GLY A 129 27.11 13.64 15.47
C GLY A 129 27.96 12.42 15.84
N ALA A 130 27.56 11.71 16.89
CA ALA A 130 28.22 10.50 17.33
C ALA A 130 27.68 9.24 16.62
N ALA A 131 28.59 8.31 16.32
CA ALA A 131 28.27 6.96 15.90
C ALA A 131 28.48 6.01 17.09
N PHE A 132 27.55 5.09 17.26
CA PHE A 132 27.49 4.14 18.35
C PHE A 132 27.40 2.72 17.80
N SER A 133 28.09 1.78 18.44
CA SER A 133 27.75 0.37 18.29
C SER A 133 26.48 0.09 19.08
N TRP A 134 25.61 -0.79 18.57
CA TRP A 134 24.32 -1.03 19.21
C TRP A 134 24.03 -2.53 19.41
N THR A 135 23.31 -2.82 20.48
CA THR A 135 22.70 -4.13 20.76
C THR A 135 21.20 -3.94 21.01
N GLY A 136 20.37 -4.65 20.26
CA GLY A 136 18.91 -4.55 20.38
C GLY A 136 18.36 -5.53 21.40
N TYR A 137 17.32 -5.10 22.09
CA TYR A 137 16.54 -5.92 23.00
C TYR A 137 15.06 -5.79 22.64
N LYS A 138 14.29 -6.86 22.86
CA LYS A 138 12.86 -6.90 22.57
C LYS A 138 12.10 -7.55 23.72
N ASN A 139 10.97 -6.97 24.12
CA ASN A 139 10.08 -7.55 25.12
C ASN A 139 8.99 -8.43 24.48
N ALA A 140 8.23 -9.16 25.31
CA ALA A 140 7.10 -9.98 24.85
C ALA A 140 5.97 -9.16 24.19
N ALA A 141 5.86 -7.86 24.48
CA ALA A 141 4.92 -6.94 23.86
C ALA A 141 5.36 -6.48 22.45
N GLY A 142 6.61 -6.75 22.07
CA GLY A 142 7.15 -6.43 20.75
C GLY A 142 7.82 -5.06 20.65
N GLU A 143 8.07 -4.38 21.78
CA GLU A 143 8.77 -3.11 21.85
C GLU A 143 10.28 -3.31 21.84
N TYR A 144 11.01 -2.33 21.29
CA TYR A 144 12.45 -2.39 21.10
C TYR A 144 13.16 -1.37 21.99
N VAL A 145 14.27 -1.80 22.58
CA VAL A 145 15.21 -0.94 23.31
C VAL A 145 16.60 -1.19 22.78
N LEU A 146 17.42 -0.14 22.65
CA LEU A 146 18.79 -0.26 22.21
C LEU A 146 19.76 0.06 23.35
N TRP A 147 20.79 -0.78 23.48
CA TRP A 147 22.00 -0.44 24.20
C TRP A 147 23.03 0.08 23.21
N LEU A 148 23.49 1.30 23.42
CA LEU A 148 24.46 2.01 22.59
C LEU A 148 25.80 2.09 23.31
N GLN A 149 26.91 1.98 22.58
CA GLN A 149 28.26 2.22 23.08
C GLN A 149 29.05 3.08 22.09
N ASN A 150 29.68 4.15 22.55
CA ASN A 150 30.56 5.00 21.72
C ASN A 150 31.98 4.40 21.60
N ALA A 151 32.84 5.06 20.81
CA ALA A 151 34.23 4.64 20.63
C ALA A 151 35.07 4.81 21.91
N GLU A 152 34.64 5.69 22.80
CA GLU A 152 35.26 6.02 24.09
C GLU A 152 34.90 5.00 25.20
N GLY A 153 33.98 4.08 24.93
CA GLY A 153 33.54 3.03 25.87
C GLY A 153 32.42 3.44 26.82
N GLU A 154 31.83 4.62 26.64
CA GLU A 154 30.62 5.05 27.34
C GLU A 154 29.40 4.34 26.75
N SER A 155 28.52 3.89 27.64
CA SER A 155 27.28 3.19 27.28
C SER A 155 26.07 4.07 27.52
N PHE A 156 25.04 3.91 26.68
CA PHE A 156 23.78 4.62 26.77
C PHE A 156 22.62 3.68 26.47
N LEU A 157 21.53 3.83 27.21
CA LEU A 157 20.26 3.16 26.94
C LEU A 157 19.37 4.10 26.12
N ALA A 158 18.95 3.65 24.94
CA ALA A 158 18.08 4.38 24.05
C ALA A 158 16.70 3.71 23.97
N ILE A 159 15.72 4.39 24.55
CA ILE A 159 14.31 4.01 24.53
C ILE A 159 13.60 4.93 23.51
N PRO A 160 12.70 4.40 22.65
CA PRO A 160 11.93 5.24 21.74
C PRO A 160 11.16 6.35 22.48
N GLY A 161 11.38 7.62 22.12
CA GLY A 161 10.66 8.76 22.69
C GLY A 161 11.13 9.24 24.07
N GLN A 162 12.19 8.66 24.64
CA GLN A 162 12.84 9.14 25.88
C GLN A 162 14.26 9.64 25.59
N PRO A 163 14.80 10.59 26.38
CA PRO A 163 16.20 10.99 26.24
C PRO A 163 17.14 9.79 26.48
N LEU A 164 18.33 9.85 25.89
CA LEU A 164 19.37 8.85 26.11
C LEU A 164 19.74 8.82 27.59
N VAL A 165 19.60 7.66 28.22
CA VAL A 165 19.98 7.47 29.64
C VAL A 165 21.39 6.91 29.68
N PRO A 166 22.35 7.55 30.38
CA PRO A 166 23.69 6.98 30.56
C PRO A 166 23.60 5.57 31.17
N GLY A 167 24.37 4.62 30.66
CA GLY A 167 24.36 3.23 31.10
C GLY A 167 24.68 3.06 32.60
N ALA A 168 25.39 4.02 33.20
CA ALA A 168 25.66 4.09 34.64
C ALA A 168 24.42 4.46 35.49
N GLU A 169 23.43 5.13 34.91
CA GLU A 169 22.19 5.56 35.56
C GLU A 169 20.99 4.69 35.15
N ALA A 170 21.16 3.83 34.14
CA ALA A 170 20.14 2.90 33.69
C ALA A 170 19.81 1.88 34.79
N GLN A 171 18.52 1.78 35.10
CA GLN A 171 17.98 0.83 36.07
C GLN A 171 17.59 -0.48 35.35
N ASP A 172 17.49 -1.56 36.12
CA ASP A 172 17.07 -2.90 35.65
C ASP A 172 18.01 -3.57 34.62
N LEU A 173 19.31 -3.24 34.64
CA LEU A 173 20.30 -3.95 33.84
C LEU A 173 20.61 -5.34 34.43
N GLY A 174 20.58 -6.37 33.59
CA GLY A 174 21.08 -7.70 33.93
C GLY A 174 22.61 -7.76 34.02
N GLU A 175 23.16 -8.96 34.19
CA GLU A 175 24.63 -9.15 34.25
C GLU A 175 25.29 -8.57 32.99
N LEU A 176 26.27 -7.70 33.19
CA LEU A 176 27.09 -7.12 32.13
C LEU A 176 28.11 -8.17 31.67
N ASP A 177 28.21 -8.40 30.35
CA ASP A 177 29.24 -9.25 29.77
C ASP A 177 30.63 -8.57 29.79
N ASP A 178 31.67 -9.29 29.37
CA ASP A 178 33.06 -8.80 29.33
C ASP A 178 33.24 -7.52 28.47
N ASN A 179 32.25 -7.17 27.64
CA ASN A 179 32.23 -5.97 26.80
C ASN A 179 31.31 -4.86 27.36
N GLY A 180 30.81 -5.00 28.59
CA GLY A 180 29.90 -4.04 29.20
C GLY A 180 28.52 -3.97 28.54
N ILE A 181 28.09 -5.06 27.89
CA ILE A 181 26.77 -5.19 27.28
C ILE A 181 25.89 -5.99 28.24
N PRO A 182 24.72 -5.47 28.66
CA PRO A 182 23.84 -6.18 29.60
C PRO A 182 23.24 -7.42 28.93
N ALA A 183 23.19 -8.55 29.64
CA ALA A 183 22.56 -9.78 29.15
C ALA A 183 21.05 -9.61 28.92
N SER A 184 20.41 -8.76 29.73
CA SER A 184 19.02 -8.34 29.63
C SER A 184 18.87 -6.90 30.12
N VAL A 185 17.85 -6.20 29.64
CA VAL A 185 17.45 -4.90 30.18
C VAL A 185 16.01 -5.06 30.65
N GLY A 186 15.75 -5.12 31.95
CA GLY A 186 14.42 -5.36 32.53
C GLY A 186 13.74 -6.60 31.95
N GLU A 187 12.59 -6.41 31.31
CA GLU A 187 11.80 -7.46 30.63
C GLU A 187 12.20 -7.68 29.15
N TYR A 188 13.26 -7.02 28.67
CA TYR A 188 13.71 -7.08 27.28
C TYR A 188 14.82 -8.13 27.11
N GLU A 189 14.59 -9.09 26.21
CA GLU A 189 15.56 -10.13 25.84
C GLU A 189 16.45 -9.66 24.70
N LYS A 190 17.74 -10.03 24.75
CA LYS A 190 18.73 -9.67 23.73
C LYS A 190 18.36 -10.28 22.37
N LEU A 191 18.24 -9.43 21.37
CA LEU A 191 17.99 -9.86 20.00
C LEU A 191 19.25 -10.46 19.39
N ASN A 192 19.10 -11.61 18.73
CA ASN A 192 20.16 -12.20 17.93
C ASN A 192 20.38 -11.34 16.67
N ALA A 193 21.64 -11.21 16.24
CA ALA A 193 22.03 -10.46 15.05
C ALA A 193 21.27 -10.88 13.78
N LEU A 194 20.85 -12.15 13.69
CA LEU A 194 20.03 -12.67 12.58
C LEU A 194 18.59 -12.11 12.60
N LEU A 195 17.98 -11.97 13.78
CA LEU A 195 16.62 -11.43 13.94
C LEU A 195 16.59 -9.92 13.70
N VAL A 196 17.66 -9.24 14.14
CA VAL A 196 17.89 -7.81 13.85
C VAL A 196 17.99 -7.55 12.34
N ALA A 197 18.75 -8.38 11.61
CA ALA A 197 18.95 -8.19 10.17
C ALA A 197 17.69 -8.47 9.34
N SER A 198 16.77 -9.32 9.83
CA SER A 198 15.53 -9.64 9.13
C SER A 198 14.39 -8.66 9.42
N ASP A 199 14.53 -7.80 10.43
CA ASP A 199 13.47 -6.92 10.88
C ASP A 199 13.55 -5.55 10.20
N GLN A 200 12.64 -5.32 9.25
CA GLN A 200 12.57 -4.07 8.48
C GLN A 200 12.04 -2.88 9.30
N THR A 201 11.51 -3.11 10.50
CA THR A 201 10.91 -2.04 11.31
C THR A 201 11.94 -1.27 12.11
N ILE A 202 13.01 -1.94 12.57
CA ILE A 202 13.99 -1.34 13.49
C ILE A 202 14.73 -0.13 12.89
N PRO A 203 15.17 -0.13 11.61
CA PRO A 203 15.84 1.02 11.01
C PRO A 203 14.94 2.27 10.86
N SER A 204 13.61 2.09 10.90
CA SER A 204 12.66 3.20 10.78
C SER A 204 12.37 3.89 12.13
N ILE A 205 12.74 3.26 13.24
CA ILE A 205 12.49 3.78 14.60
C ILE A 205 13.62 4.74 14.99
N GLN A 206 13.24 5.91 15.49
CA GLN A 206 14.15 6.83 16.16
C GLN A 206 14.19 6.48 17.65
N PHE A 207 15.38 6.16 18.17
CA PHE A 207 15.60 5.82 19.57
C PHE A 207 16.25 7.02 20.25
N GLY A 208 15.65 7.58 21.31
CA GLY A 208 16.09 8.85 21.88
C GLY A 208 15.04 9.95 21.78
N SER A 209 15.41 11.17 22.18
CA SER A 209 14.60 12.38 22.03
C SER A 209 14.58 12.89 20.58
N GLU A 210 13.69 13.83 20.26
CA GLU A 210 13.67 14.46 18.94
C GLU A 210 14.97 15.22 18.60
N THR A 211 15.71 15.66 19.62
CA THR A 211 16.97 16.42 19.47
C THR A 211 18.23 15.55 19.46
N ASP A 212 18.25 14.44 20.23
CA ASP A 212 19.43 13.57 20.42
C ASP A 212 19.17 12.13 19.93
N GLY A 213 18.15 11.96 19.09
CA GLY A 213 17.72 10.66 18.60
C GLY A 213 18.77 9.97 17.74
N VAL A 214 19.00 8.71 18.05
CA VAL A 214 19.89 7.79 17.35
C VAL A 214 19.06 6.87 16.47
N GLN A 215 19.53 6.64 15.26
CA GLN A 215 18.93 5.71 14.32
C GLN A 215 19.92 4.67 13.84
N ILE A 216 19.41 3.48 13.56
CA ILE A 216 20.22 2.37 13.08
C ILE A 216 20.57 2.60 11.62
N ARG A 217 21.87 2.70 11.33
CA ARG A 217 22.40 2.83 9.96
C ARG A 217 22.75 1.46 9.37
N SER A 218 23.20 0.53 10.20
CA SER A 218 23.59 -0.82 9.79
C SER A 218 23.29 -1.82 10.91
N ALA A 219 23.45 -3.12 10.61
CA ALA A 219 23.21 -4.20 11.58
C ALA A 219 24.05 -4.11 12.87
N ARG A 220 25.07 -3.23 12.93
CA ARG A 220 25.95 -3.06 14.10
C ARG A 220 26.22 -1.60 14.48
N GLU A 221 25.77 -0.65 13.67
CA GLU A 221 26.06 0.77 13.87
C GLU A 221 24.78 1.59 13.87
N ALA A 222 24.65 2.45 14.87
CA ALA A 222 23.60 3.42 15.02
C ALA A 222 24.24 4.81 15.14
N ALA A 223 23.57 5.83 14.63
CA ALA A 223 24.13 7.17 14.50
C ALA A 223 23.06 8.22 14.75
N GLN A 224 23.47 9.39 15.26
CA GLN A 224 22.58 10.56 15.36
C GLN A 224 22.35 11.13 13.95
N LEU A 225 21.42 10.52 13.23
CA LEU A 225 21.10 10.87 11.86
C LEU A 225 20.07 12.00 11.82
N GLN A 226 20.43 13.09 11.15
CA GLN A 226 19.51 14.19 10.87
C GLN A 226 19.01 14.10 9.43
N GLN A 227 17.79 14.60 9.21
CA GLN A 227 17.23 14.71 7.89
C GLN A 227 18.07 15.68 7.05
N LYS A 228 18.50 15.24 5.87
CA LYS A 228 19.38 16.03 5.00
C LYS A 228 18.65 17.17 4.30
N TYR A 229 17.38 16.95 4.00
CA TYR A 229 16.52 17.91 3.32
C TYR A 229 15.20 18.02 4.07
N VAL A 230 14.74 19.26 4.25
CA VAL A 230 13.43 19.58 4.80
C VAL A 230 12.72 20.40 3.73
N TYR A 231 11.56 19.94 3.29
CA TYR A 231 10.73 20.61 2.28
C TYR A 231 9.91 21.74 2.89
#